data_AF-A0A9P8DB43-F1
#
_entry.id   AF-A0A9P8DB43-F1
#
_cell.length_a   1.000
_cell.length_b   1.000
_cell.length_c   1.000
_cell.angle_alpha   90.00
_cell.angle_beta   90.00
_cell.angle_gamma   90.00
#
_symmetry.space_group_name_H-M   'P 1'
#
loop_
_entity.id
_entity.type
_entity.pdbx_description
1 polymer ?
#
loop_
_entity_poly.entity_id
_entity_poly.type
_entity_poly.pdbx_seq_one_letter_code
_entity_poly.pdbx_strand_id
1 'polypeptide(L)'
;MLPITTCFVAGLQYLIHPLKLGTIQETINPDALIPITLLSTEEIFGDLEGILDLFDSIDDVFVPDFGSILVEKSGDNSSQVHIDTRQIYHMDQIKALDGFSELPSGPYFLYGPNLYQAWRLYDDELGAFTSGVIPDDLNQPDEYVVSLVQAVADHTDSNP
;
A
#
# COMPACT_ATOMS: atom_id res chain seq x y z
N MET A 1 -8.62 -5.73 -12.49
CA MET A 1 -7.25 -6.07 -12.10
C MET A 1 -6.33 -5.02 -12.70
N LEU A 2 -5.46 -4.42 -11.88
CA LEU A 2 -4.46 -3.46 -12.34
C LEU A 2 -3.34 -4.23 -13.08
N PRO A 3 -2.74 -3.70 -14.17
CA PRO A 3 -1.49 -4.25 -14.68
C PRO A 3 -0.43 -4.27 -13.57
N ILE A 4 0.52 -5.21 -13.65
CA ILE A 4 1.63 -5.26 -12.71
C ILE A 4 2.35 -3.92 -12.77
N THR A 5 2.32 -3.22 -11.64
CA THR A 5 2.79 -1.85 -11.51
C THR A 5 3.76 -1.80 -10.35
N THR A 6 4.96 -1.27 -10.59
CA THR A 6 5.95 -1.02 -9.55
C THR A 6 6.18 0.47 -9.39
N CYS A 7 6.62 0.87 -8.21
CA CYS A 7 6.93 2.26 -7.89
C CYS A 7 8.05 2.35 -6.85
N PHE A 8 8.55 3.56 -6.62
CA PHE A 8 9.52 3.84 -5.58
C PHE A 8 8.91 4.74 -4.50
N VAL A 9 9.13 4.36 -3.24
CA VAL A 9 8.79 5.18 -2.06
C VAL A 9 10.04 5.23 -1.19
N ALA A 10 10.51 6.43 -0.84
CA ALA A 10 11.74 6.64 -0.08
C ALA A 10 12.98 5.89 -0.63
N GLY A 11 13.05 5.66 -1.95
CA GLY A 11 14.14 4.93 -2.61
C GLY A 11 14.03 3.40 -2.54
N LEU A 12 12.98 2.86 -1.91
CA LEU A 12 12.68 1.43 -1.90
C LEU A 12 11.66 1.08 -2.98
N GLN A 13 11.80 -0.11 -3.57
CA GLN A 13 10.91 -0.56 -4.64
C GLN A 13 9.71 -1.33 -4.08
N TYR A 14 8.54 -1.03 -4.62
CA TYR A 14 7.28 -1.67 -4.24
C TYR A 14 6.53 -2.17 -5.48
N LEU A 15 5.83 -3.28 -5.30
CA LEU A 15 4.78 -3.77 -6.18
C LEU A 15 3.43 -3.31 -5.63
N ILE A 16 2.59 -2.81 -6.53
CA ILE A 16 1.16 -2.59 -6.25
C ILE A 16 0.43 -3.88 -6.58
N HIS A 17 -0.16 -4.50 -5.55
CA HIS A 17 -0.89 -5.74 -5.77
C HIS A 17 -2.04 -5.52 -6.79
N PRO A 18 -2.23 -6.39 -7.80
CA PRO A 18 -3.22 -6.16 -8.87
C PRO A 18 -4.69 -6.14 -8.42
N LEU A 19 -4.99 -6.74 -7.26
CA LEU A 19 -6.32 -6.83 -6.68
C LEU A 19 -6.73 -5.51 -6.03
N LYS A 20 -7.79 -4.90 -6.57
CA LYS A 20 -8.42 -3.71 -5.98
C LYS A 20 -9.17 -4.11 -4.71
N LEU A 21 -8.86 -3.44 -3.60
CA LEU A 21 -9.46 -3.69 -2.29
C LEU A 21 -10.60 -2.72 -1.94
N GLY A 22 -10.63 -1.53 -2.53
CA GLY A 22 -11.63 -0.52 -2.19
C GLY A 22 -11.56 0.73 -3.06
N THR A 23 -12.45 1.69 -2.80
CA THR A 23 -12.47 3.00 -3.48
C THR A 23 -12.83 4.10 -2.49
N ILE A 24 -12.02 5.16 -2.40
CA ILE A 24 -12.31 6.32 -1.55
C ILE A 24 -13.25 7.31 -2.27
N GLN A 25 -13.88 8.23 -1.53
CA GLN A 25 -14.78 9.24 -2.12
C GLN A 25 -14.05 10.46 -2.69
N GLU A 26 -12.82 10.69 -2.24
CA GLU A 26 -12.11 11.95 -2.47
C GLU A 26 -11.67 12.11 -3.91
N THR A 27 -11.70 13.36 -4.38
CA THR A 27 -11.16 13.73 -5.68
C THR A 27 -9.64 13.71 -5.62
N ILE A 28 -9.07 12.59 -6.01
CA ILE A 28 -7.64 12.44 -6.26
C ILE A 28 -7.40 12.52 -7.76
N ASN A 29 -6.22 13.03 -8.16
CA ASN A 29 -5.78 12.92 -9.55
C ASN A 29 -5.85 11.44 -9.98
N PRO A 30 -6.56 11.08 -11.07
CA PRO A 30 -6.76 9.69 -11.48
C PRO A 30 -5.46 8.93 -11.74
N ASP A 31 -4.37 9.65 -12.04
CA ASP A 31 -3.06 9.08 -12.30
C ASP A 31 -2.12 9.17 -11.08
N ALA A 32 -2.58 9.71 -9.95
CA ALA A 32 -1.76 9.77 -8.75
C ALA A 32 -1.62 8.40 -8.11
N LEU A 33 -0.38 8.08 -7.76
CA LEU A 33 0.01 6.91 -7.00
C LEU A 33 0.55 7.42 -5.66
N ILE A 34 -0.15 7.08 -4.58
CA ILE A 34 0.05 7.70 -3.27
C ILE A 34 0.23 6.61 -2.22
N PRO A 35 1.37 6.58 -1.51
CA PRO A 35 1.52 5.74 -0.33
C PRO A 35 0.64 6.27 0.80
N ILE A 36 -0.13 5.39 1.43
CA ILE A 36 -1.02 5.75 2.55
C ILE A 36 -0.94 4.71 3.67
N THR A 37 -1.35 5.12 4.87
CA THR A 37 -1.58 4.18 5.98
C THR A 37 -3.07 4.03 6.22
N LEU A 38 -3.57 2.79 6.14
CA LEU A 38 -4.95 2.47 6.45
C LEU A 38 -5.08 2.22 7.96
N LEU A 39 -6.00 2.91 8.62
CA LEU A 39 -6.21 2.86 10.07
C LEU A 39 -7.70 2.89 10.42
N SER A 40 -8.07 2.33 11.55
CA SER A 40 -9.38 2.52 12.17
C SER A 40 -9.48 3.90 12.85
N THR A 41 -10.71 4.30 13.18
CA THR A 41 -11.00 5.54 13.93
C THR A 41 -10.21 5.59 15.25
N GLU A 42 -10.20 4.49 16.01
CA GLU A 42 -9.53 4.42 17.31
C GLU A 42 -8.01 4.58 17.19
N GLU A 43 -7.41 4.05 16.13
CA GLU A 43 -5.98 4.18 15.84
C GLU A 43 -5.63 5.61 15.42
N ILE A 44 -6.47 6.26 14.60
CA ILE A 44 -6.23 7.64 14.13
C ILE A 44 -6.32 8.65 15.28
N PHE A 45 -7.34 8.51 16.14
CA PHE A 45 -7.62 9.47 17.22
C PHE A 45 -7.05 9.05 18.59
N GLY A 46 -6.33 7.93 18.65
CA GLY A 46 -5.61 7.43 19.81
C GLY A 46 -4.15 7.87 19.85
N ASP A 47 -3.24 6.95 20.16
CA ASP A 47 -1.79 7.18 20.13
C ASP A 47 -1.23 6.95 18.71
N LEU A 48 -1.56 7.87 17.81
CA LEU A 48 -1.21 7.77 16.39
C LEU A 48 0.31 7.64 16.17
N GLU A 49 1.13 8.49 16.81
CA GLU A 49 2.59 8.43 16.65
C GLU A 49 3.14 7.09 17.16
N GLY A 50 2.67 6.60 18.31
CA GLY A 50 3.08 5.30 18.82
C GLY A 50 2.74 4.14 17.87
N ILE A 51 1.63 4.23 17.14
CA ILE A 51 1.24 3.24 16.13
C ILE A 51 2.13 3.33 14.88
N LEU A 52 2.42 4.54 14.39
CA LEU A 52 3.29 4.71 13.23
C LEU A 52 4.74 4.29 13.53
N ASP A 53 5.25 4.62 14.72
CA ASP A 53 6.55 4.15 15.21
C ASP A 53 6.60 2.63 15.35
N LEU A 54 5.47 2.01 15.77
CA LEU A 54 5.37 0.56 15.83
C LEU A 54 5.47 -0.05 14.42
N PHE A 55 4.76 0.49 13.43
CA PHE A 55 4.86 0.01 12.04
C PHE A 55 6.27 0.15 11.49
N ASP A 56 6.92 1.30 11.65
CA ASP A 56 8.31 1.52 11.21
C ASP A 56 9.31 0.53 11.84
N SER A 57 8.99 0.04 13.04
CA SER A 57 9.83 -0.91 13.79
C SER A 57 9.62 -2.37 13.37
N ILE A 58 8.38 -2.77 13.03
CA ILE A 58 8.03 -4.20 12.88
C ILE A 58 7.60 -4.61 11.47
N ASP A 59 7.12 -3.67 10.66
CA ASP A 59 6.62 -3.91 9.32
C ASP A 59 7.65 -3.39 8.31
N ASP A 60 8.35 -4.31 7.66
CA ASP A 60 9.38 -3.98 6.68
C ASP A 60 8.81 -3.37 5.38
N VAL A 61 7.50 -3.47 5.15
CA VAL A 61 6.83 -2.77 4.05
C VAL A 61 6.70 -1.29 4.39
N PHE A 62 6.45 -0.95 5.64
CA PHE A 62 6.22 0.42 6.08
C PHE A 62 7.52 1.24 6.03
N VAL A 63 7.39 2.49 5.59
CA VAL A 63 8.38 3.56 5.74
C VAL A 63 7.66 4.86 6.08
N PRO A 64 8.33 5.85 6.69
CA PRO A 64 7.66 7.06 7.18
C PRO A 64 6.83 7.81 6.14
N ASP A 65 7.18 7.73 4.86
CA ASP A 65 6.40 8.30 3.74
C ASP A 65 4.96 7.78 3.69
N PHE A 66 4.69 6.52 4.05
CA PHE A 66 3.32 5.98 4.16
C PHE A 66 2.51 6.67 5.26
N GLY A 67 3.17 7.18 6.30
CA GLY A 67 2.54 7.88 7.43
C GLY A 67 2.10 9.31 7.11
N SER A 68 2.36 9.83 5.90
CA SER A 68 2.01 11.21 5.54
C SER A 68 0.51 11.40 5.27
N ILE A 69 -0.14 10.36 4.76
CA ILE A 69 -1.56 10.35 4.40
C ILE A 69 -2.21 9.15 5.07
N LEU A 70 -3.28 9.40 5.82
CA LEU A 70 -4.02 8.39 6.55
C LEU A 70 -5.38 8.17 5.89
N VAL A 71 -5.81 6.92 5.80
CA VAL A 71 -7.14 6.58 5.32
C VAL A 71 -7.88 5.87 6.45
N GLU A 72 -9.05 6.37 6.80
CA GLU A 72 -9.91 5.76 7.81
C GLU A 72 -10.73 4.60 7.21
N LYS A 73 -10.73 3.45 7.89
CA LYS A 73 -11.44 2.23 7.46
C LYS A 73 -12.96 2.37 7.43
N SER A 74 -13.52 3.11 8.38
CA SER A 74 -14.96 3.28 8.57
C SER A 74 -15.26 4.74 8.89
N GLY A 75 -15.35 5.58 7.87
CA GLY A 75 -15.77 6.96 8.04
C GLY A 75 -17.30 7.05 8.06
N ASP A 76 -17.89 7.34 9.21
CA ASP A 76 -19.24 7.91 9.25
C ASP A 76 -19.15 9.33 8.69
N ASN A 77 -19.84 9.59 7.58
CA ASN A 77 -19.87 10.84 6.80
C ASN A 77 -19.52 12.11 7.62
N SER A 78 -18.26 12.49 7.70
CA SER A 78 -17.88 13.82 8.19
C SER A 78 -16.42 14.13 7.90
N SER A 79 -16.23 15.07 6.96
CA SER A 79 -15.21 16.12 6.93
C SER A 79 -13.74 15.71 7.07
N GLN A 80 -12.93 16.02 6.05
CA GLN A 80 -11.46 16.00 6.14
C GLN A 80 -10.99 16.66 7.45
N VAL A 81 -10.47 15.87 8.38
CA VAL A 81 -9.85 16.37 9.62
C VAL A 81 -8.34 16.42 9.39
N HIS A 82 -7.74 17.55 9.71
CA HIS A 82 -6.29 17.68 9.70
C HIS A 82 -5.77 17.46 11.12
N ILE A 83 -4.96 16.43 11.33
CA ILE A 83 -4.24 16.21 12.59
C ILE A 83 -2.77 16.54 12.36
N ASP A 84 -2.28 17.55 13.07
CA ASP A 84 -0.88 17.95 13.27
C ASP A 84 0.02 18.19 12.04
N THR A 85 -0.42 17.89 10.81
CA THR A 85 0.16 18.16 9.46
C THR A 85 -0.25 17.09 8.44
N ARG A 86 -0.87 15.98 8.87
CA ARG A 86 -1.25 14.86 8.01
C ARG A 86 -2.63 15.05 7.39
N GLN A 87 -2.78 14.54 6.17
CA GLN A 87 -4.07 14.52 5.49
C GLN A 87 -4.79 13.22 5.85
N ILE A 88 -6.06 13.34 6.24
CA ILE A 88 -6.92 12.20 6.54
C ILE A 88 -8.01 12.13 5.46
N TYR A 89 -8.11 10.98 4.83
CA TYR A 89 -9.17 10.63 3.90
C TYR A 89 -10.06 9.55 4.51
N HIS A 90 -11.30 9.47 4.02
CA HIS A 90 -12.29 8.54 4.51
C HIS A 90 -12.75 7.63 3.38
N MET A 91 -12.89 6.34 3.66
CA MET A 91 -13.34 5.39 2.65
C MET A 91 -14.84 5.54 2.35
N ASP A 92 -15.23 5.36 1.08
CA ASP A 92 -16.64 5.35 0.68
C ASP A 92 -17.34 4.08 1.18
N GLN A 93 -18.19 4.18 2.20
CA GLN A 93 -18.98 3.04 2.68
C GLN A 93 -19.88 2.43 1.57
N ILE A 94 -20.26 3.20 0.54
CA ILE A 94 -21.15 2.73 -0.55
C ILE A 94 -20.37 1.92 -1.61
N LYS A 95 -19.05 2.09 -1.70
CA LYS A 95 -18.18 1.44 -2.72
C LYS A 95 -17.01 0.65 -2.15
N ALA A 96 -16.89 0.58 -0.83
CA ALA A 96 -16.05 -0.39 -0.17
C ALA A 96 -16.53 -1.80 -0.52
N LEU A 97 -15.60 -2.67 -0.92
CA LEU A 97 -15.93 -4.09 -1.10
C LEU A 97 -16.26 -4.71 0.26
N ASP A 98 -17.10 -5.74 0.27
CA ASP A 98 -17.38 -6.51 1.50
C ASP A 98 -16.06 -6.96 2.16
N GLY A 99 -15.94 -6.78 3.47
CA GLY A 99 -14.72 -7.10 4.24
C GLY A 99 -13.70 -5.96 4.37
N PHE A 100 -13.98 -4.75 3.86
CA PHE A 100 -13.03 -3.64 3.94
C PHE A 100 -12.67 -3.23 5.38
N SER A 101 -13.65 -3.20 6.29
CA SER A 101 -13.41 -2.94 7.72
C SER A 101 -12.52 -3.99 8.38
N GLU A 102 -12.41 -5.17 7.76
CA GLU A 102 -11.61 -6.30 8.21
C GLU A 102 -10.18 -6.26 7.64
N LEU A 103 -9.88 -5.33 6.71
CA LEU A 103 -8.51 -5.16 6.22
C LEU A 103 -7.59 -4.78 7.37
N PRO A 104 -6.36 -5.33 7.40
CA PRO A 104 -5.39 -4.97 8.43
C PRO A 104 -4.99 -3.51 8.33
N SER A 105 -4.62 -2.94 9.48
CA SER A 105 -4.02 -1.60 9.52
C SER A 105 -2.60 -1.68 8.99
N GLY A 106 -2.12 -0.64 8.30
CA GLY A 106 -0.76 -0.62 7.78
C GLY A 106 -0.62 0.04 6.40
N PRO A 107 0.47 -0.25 5.66
CA PRO A 107 0.81 0.42 4.41
C PRO A 107 0.01 -0.09 3.21
N TYR A 108 -0.54 0.83 2.42
CA TYR A 108 -1.27 0.58 1.18
C TYR A 108 -0.97 1.66 0.13
N PHE A 109 -1.40 1.42 -1.11
CA PHE A 109 -1.38 2.42 -2.18
C PHE A 109 -2.79 2.84 -2.58
N LEU A 110 -2.96 4.14 -2.78
CA LEU A 110 -4.02 4.66 -3.64
C LEU A 110 -3.48 4.84 -5.05
N TYR A 111 -4.17 4.26 -6.03
CA TYR A 111 -3.98 4.59 -7.44
C TYR A 111 -5.28 5.16 -8.01
N GLY A 112 -5.26 6.48 -8.27
CA GLY A 112 -6.47 7.28 -8.36
C GLY A 112 -7.30 7.13 -7.07
N PRO A 113 -8.60 6.81 -7.14
CA PRO A 113 -9.42 6.61 -5.95
C PRO A 113 -9.35 5.17 -5.41
N ASN A 114 -8.60 4.25 -6.03
CA ASN A 114 -8.68 2.82 -5.72
C ASN A 114 -7.57 2.39 -4.76
N LEU A 115 -7.92 1.55 -3.78
CA LEU A 115 -6.97 1.01 -2.79
C LEU A 115 -6.38 -0.33 -3.24
N TYR A 116 -5.07 -0.50 -3.02
CA TYR A 116 -4.29 -1.71 -3.31
C TYR A 116 -3.27 -1.99 -2.20
N GLN A 117 -2.89 -3.25 -1.98
CA GLN A 117 -1.82 -3.57 -1.03
C GLN A 117 -0.46 -3.12 -1.55
N ALA A 118 0.39 -2.67 -0.62
CA ALA A 118 1.80 -2.43 -0.85
C ALA A 118 2.60 -3.70 -0.58
N TRP A 119 3.38 -4.15 -1.56
CA TRP A 119 4.26 -5.31 -1.42
C TRP A 119 5.70 -4.85 -1.66
N ARG A 120 6.58 -5.02 -0.67
CA ARG A 120 7.98 -4.63 -0.81
C ARG A 120 8.69 -5.58 -1.78
N LEU A 121 9.42 -5.01 -2.74
CA LEU A 121 10.30 -5.76 -3.62
C LEU A 121 11.72 -5.69 -3.06
N TYR A 122 12.37 -6.84 -3.01
CA TYR A 122 13.72 -6.99 -2.52
C TYR A 122 14.66 -7.28 -3.69
N ASP A 123 15.85 -6.70 -3.62
CA ASP A 123 16.91 -6.97 -4.58
C ASP A 123 17.33 -8.45 -4.46
N ASP A 124 17.46 -9.09 -5.61
CA ASP A 124 17.96 -10.45 -5.70
C ASP A 124 19.49 -10.45 -5.80
N GLU A 125 20.16 -10.05 -4.72
CA GLU A 125 21.63 -9.91 -4.71
C GLU A 125 22.36 -11.22 -5.05
N LEU A 126 21.72 -12.37 -4.83
CA LEU A 126 22.29 -13.69 -5.06
C LEU A 126 21.77 -14.39 -6.33
N GLY A 127 20.90 -13.74 -7.09
CA GLY A 127 20.27 -14.35 -8.29
C GLY A 127 19.51 -15.63 -7.96
N ALA A 128 18.97 -15.75 -6.74
CA ALA A 128 18.30 -16.95 -6.25
C ALA A 128 16.84 -17.04 -6.74
N PHE A 129 16.23 -15.92 -7.11
CA PHE A 129 14.85 -15.88 -7.58
C PHE A 129 14.78 -16.12 -9.09
N THR A 130 14.17 -17.24 -9.46
CA THR A 130 13.97 -17.63 -10.87
C THR A 130 12.60 -17.22 -11.42
N SER A 131 11.59 -17.06 -10.57
CA SER A 131 10.26 -16.52 -10.91
C SER A 131 9.53 -16.06 -9.64
N GLY A 132 8.76 -14.98 -9.74
CA GLY A 132 7.78 -14.58 -8.73
C GLY A 132 6.40 -15.17 -9.04
N VAL A 133 5.58 -15.34 -8.00
CA VAL A 133 4.17 -15.73 -8.13
C VAL A 133 3.33 -14.75 -7.31
N ILE A 134 2.31 -14.17 -7.94
CA ILE A 134 1.36 -13.28 -7.27
C ILE A 134 0.02 -14.03 -7.18
N PRO A 135 -0.52 -14.25 -5.97
CA PRO A 135 -1.82 -14.88 -5.81
C PRO A 135 -2.93 -13.97 -6.34
N ASP A 136 -3.95 -14.58 -6.96
CA ASP A 136 -5.12 -13.84 -7.45
C ASP A 136 -6.08 -13.47 -6.32
N ASP A 137 -6.15 -14.32 -5.28
CA ASP A 137 -6.92 -14.11 -4.06
C ASP A 137 -6.00 -14.17 -2.83
N LEU A 138 -6.02 -13.09 -2.04
CA LEU A 138 -5.25 -12.98 -0.79
C LEU A 138 -5.74 -13.94 0.30
N ASN A 139 -6.99 -14.38 0.20
CA ASN A 139 -7.63 -15.31 1.14
C ASN A 139 -7.65 -16.76 0.65
N GLN A 140 -7.33 -16.99 -0.64
CA GLN A 140 -7.24 -18.31 -1.26
C GLN A 140 -5.94 -18.41 -2.05
N PRO A 141 -4.81 -18.68 -1.37
CA PRO A 141 -3.52 -18.66 -2.02
C PRO A 141 -3.43 -19.65 -3.19
N ASP A 142 -4.24 -20.70 -3.26
CA ASP A 142 -4.12 -21.76 -4.27
C ASP A 142 -4.44 -21.34 -5.73
N GLU A 143 -4.96 -20.13 -5.98
CA GLU A 143 -5.13 -19.55 -7.32
C GLU A 143 -4.05 -18.49 -7.60
N TYR A 144 -3.19 -18.73 -8.60
CA TYR A 144 -2.03 -17.88 -8.90
C TYR A 144 -1.92 -17.52 -10.39
N VAL A 145 -1.43 -16.31 -10.67
CA VAL A 145 -0.87 -15.94 -11.98
C VAL A 145 0.66 -15.96 -11.88
N VAL A 146 1.29 -16.78 -12.73
CA VAL A 146 2.74 -16.74 -12.93
C VAL A 146 3.05 -15.48 -13.75
N SER A 147 3.79 -14.54 -13.16
CA SER A 147 4.31 -13.39 -13.89
C SER A 147 5.77 -13.16 -13.57
N LEU A 148 6.57 -13.02 -14.62
CA LEU A 148 8.01 -12.76 -14.53
C LEU A 148 8.24 -11.31 -14.09
N VAL A 149 8.24 -11.06 -12.79
CA VAL A 149 8.83 -9.84 -12.23
C VAL A 149 10.31 -10.10 -12.08
N GLN A 150 11.10 -9.61 -13.03
CA GLN A 150 12.55 -9.73 -12.98
C GLN A 150 13.07 -8.48 -12.26
N ALA A 151 13.63 -8.65 -11.05
CA ALA A 151 14.41 -7.60 -10.41
C ALA A 151 15.64 -7.35 -11.29
N VAL A 152 15.74 -6.16 -11.88
CA VAL A 152 16.87 -5.81 -12.75
C VAL A 152 17.97 -5.31 -11.82
N ALA A 153 18.95 -6.17 -11.53
CA ALA A 153 20.19 -5.76 -10.90
C ALA A 153 21.03 -4.99 -11.94
N ASP A 154 21.04 -3.65 -11.86
CA ASP A 154 21.97 -2.82 -12.62
C ASP A 154 23.38 -3.01 -12.04
N HIS A 155 24.08 -4.06 -12.50
CA HIS A 155 25.53 -4.14 -12.35
C HIS A 155 26.19 -3.14 -13.30
N THR A 156 26.50 -1.96 -12.77
CA THR A 156 27.46 -1.06 -13.40
C THR A 156 28.86 -1.64 -13.21
N ASP A 157 29.27 -2.51 -14.14
CA ASP A 157 30.66 -2.91 -14.30
C ASP A 157 31.51 -1.66 -14.59
N SER A 158 32.22 -1.19 -13.57
CA SER A 158 33.29 -0.22 -13.74
C SER A 158 34.56 -0.96 -14.16
N ASN A 159 34.97 -0.79 -15.42
CA ASN A 159 36.32 -1.11 -15.89
C ASN A 159 36.72 -0.05 -16.95
N PRO A 160 38.00 0.34 -17.11
CA PRO A 160 39.20 -0.50 -17.13
C PRO A 160 40.28 -0.22 -16.07
#